data_AF-A0A5K1JU53-F1
#
_entry.id   AF-A0A5K1JU53-F1
#
_cell.length_a   1.000
_cell.length_b   1.000
_cell.length_c   1.000
_cell.angle_alpha   90.00
_cell.angle_beta   90.00
_cell.angle_gamma   90.00
#
_symmetry.space_group_name_H-M   'P 1'
#
loop_
_entity.id
_entity.type
_entity.pdbx_description
1 polymer ?
#
loop_
_entity_poly.entity_id
_entity_poly.type
_entity_poly.pdbx_seq_one_letter_code
_entity_poly.pdbx_strand_id
1 'polypeptide(L)'
;MKLALSVLAAAAAVNAHFTMQYIWDGSTDEGQNNFIRVPPNNNPVTDVTSTDLTCNVNGLSGANVETLSIPAGTNITFEWHQHDQRTGEDAISGGHKGPVQVYVAKAPSTAASFDGQGTV
;
A
#
# COMPACT_ATOMS: atom_id res chain seq x y z
N MET A 1 -19.49 -15.90 50.00
CA MET A 1 -19.73 -15.01 48.85
C MET A 1 -18.44 -14.98 48.03
N LYS A 2 -18.37 -15.73 46.93
CA LYS A 2 -17.15 -15.87 46.12
C LYS A 2 -17.10 -14.70 45.13
N LEU A 3 -16.15 -13.79 45.29
CA LEU A 3 -15.86 -12.77 44.27
C LEU A 3 -15.25 -13.47 43.05
N ALA A 4 -15.99 -13.53 41.95
CA ALA A 4 -15.43 -13.85 40.65
C ALA A 4 -14.94 -12.55 40.02
N LEU A 5 -13.62 -12.38 39.97
CA LEU A 5 -12.94 -11.28 39.29
C LEU A 5 -12.89 -11.61 37.80
N SER A 6 -13.79 -11.04 37.01
CA SER A 6 -13.74 -11.11 35.55
C SER A 6 -12.60 -10.22 35.03
N VAL A 7 -11.50 -10.85 34.62
CA VAL A 7 -10.41 -10.15 33.92
C VAL A 7 -10.89 -9.83 32.50
N LEU A 8 -11.15 -8.56 32.24
CA LEU A 8 -11.28 -8.02 30.88
C LEU A 8 -9.88 -8.05 30.25
N ALA A 9 -9.57 -9.09 29.48
CA ALA A 9 -8.43 -9.07 28.58
C ALA A 9 -8.78 -8.17 27.39
N ALA A 10 -8.61 -6.86 27.55
CA ALA A 10 -8.55 -5.95 26.41
C ALA A 10 -7.25 -6.25 25.66
N ALA A 11 -7.30 -7.19 24.72
CA ALA A 11 -6.26 -7.31 23.73
C ALA A 11 -6.25 -5.98 22.97
N ALA A 12 -5.23 -5.14 23.21
CA ALA A 12 -4.97 -4.00 22.36
C ALA A 12 -4.74 -4.57 20.95
N ALA A 13 -5.76 -4.47 20.09
CA ALA A 13 -5.59 -4.78 18.69
C ALA A 13 -4.62 -3.74 18.15
N VAL A 14 -3.35 -4.14 17.98
CA VAL A 14 -2.36 -3.32 17.28
C VAL A 14 -2.78 -3.33 15.81
N ASN A 15 -3.67 -2.40 15.46
CA ASN A 15 -4.14 -2.22 14.08
C ASN A 15 -3.46 -0.97 13.54
N ALA A 16 -2.31 -1.16 12.93
CA ALA A 16 -1.54 -0.09 12.28
C ALA A 16 -1.16 -0.57 10.89
N HIS A 17 -2.22 -0.85 10.16
CA HIS A 17 -2.22 -1.31 8.80
C HIS A 17 -2.48 -0.13 7.90
N PHE A 18 -1.88 -0.10 6.73
CA PHE A 18 -2.04 1.01 5.79
C PHE A 18 -1.87 0.50 4.37
N THR A 19 -2.48 1.20 3.43
CA THR A 19 -2.33 0.94 2.00
C THR A 19 -2.09 2.25 1.26
N MET A 20 -1.28 2.19 0.20
CA MET A 20 -1.22 3.27 -0.79
C MET A 20 -2.55 3.29 -1.55
N GLN A 21 -3.21 4.45 -1.61
CA GLN A 21 -4.54 4.58 -2.20
C GLN A 21 -4.63 5.69 -3.24
N TYR A 22 -3.70 6.63 -3.25
CA TYR A 22 -3.69 7.72 -4.22
C TYR A 22 -2.29 7.98 -4.75
N ILE A 23 -2.25 8.37 -6.02
CA ILE A 23 -1.08 8.92 -6.69
C ILE A 23 -1.43 10.33 -7.15
N TRP A 24 -0.47 11.24 -7.01
CA TRP A 24 -0.58 12.61 -7.50
C TRP A 24 0.50 12.87 -8.53
N ASP A 25 0.10 13.33 -9.71
CA ASP A 25 1.01 13.83 -10.75
C ASP A 25 1.16 15.35 -10.59
N GLY A 26 2.24 15.77 -9.93
CA GLY A 26 2.45 17.16 -9.54
C GLY A 26 1.38 17.64 -8.56
N SER A 27 0.42 18.45 -9.03
CA SER A 27 -0.70 18.96 -8.24
C SER A 27 -2.03 18.29 -8.54
N THR A 28 -2.06 17.33 -9.48
CA THR A 28 -3.27 16.63 -9.88
C THR A 28 -3.47 15.41 -8.99
N ASP A 29 -4.61 15.34 -8.32
CA ASP A 29 -5.08 14.11 -7.65
C ASP A 29 -5.69 13.19 -8.70
N GLU A 30 -5.10 12.02 -8.90
CA GLU A 30 -5.60 11.05 -9.88
C GLU A 30 -6.84 10.29 -9.39
N GLY A 31 -7.25 10.48 -8.14
CA GLY A 31 -8.40 9.84 -7.53
C GLY A 31 -8.06 8.49 -6.91
N GLN A 32 -8.97 8.00 -6.08
CA GLN A 32 -8.76 6.82 -5.26
C GLN A 32 -8.59 5.56 -6.12
N ASN A 33 -7.51 4.81 -5.86
CA ASN A 33 -7.19 3.52 -6.48
C ASN A 33 -6.98 3.56 -8.00
N ASN A 34 -6.95 4.74 -8.61
CA ASN A 34 -6.62 4.89 -10.02
C ASN A 34 -5.11 4.66 -10.22
N PHE A 35 -4.76 3.96 -11.30
CA PHE A 35 -3.37 3.62 -11.66
C PHE A 35 -2.59 2.79 -10.63
N ILE A 36 -3.26 2.23 -9.62
CA ILE A 36 -2.65 1.46 -8.53
C ILE A 36 -3.14 0.01 -8.58
N ARG A 37 -2.23 -0.96 -8.38
CA ARG A 37 -2.59 -2.37 -8.15
C ARG A 37 -2.98 -2.56 -6.69
N VAL A 38 -4.28 -2.50 -6.40
CA VAL A 38 -4.80 -2.49 -5.03
C VAL A 38 -4.74 -3.89 -4.40
N PRO A 39 -4.15 -4.04 -3.20
CA PRO A 39 -4.17 -5.31 -2.48
C PRO A 39 -5.57 -5.62 -1.91
N PRO A 40 -5.87 -6.88 -1.59
CA PRO A 40 -7.20 -7.26 -1.09
C PRO A 40 -7.52 -6.75 0.33
N ASN A 41 -6.51 -6.30 1.08
CA ASN A 41 -6.63 -5.74 2.42
C ASN A 41 -5.35 -4.98 2.79
N ASN A 42 -5.30 -4.44 4.00
CA ASN A 42 -4.19 -3.66 4.53
C ASN A 42 -3.22 -4.47 5.41
N ASN A 43 -3.33 -5.80 5.47
CA ASN A 43 -2.39 -6.63 6.23
C ASN A 43 -0.97 -6.57 5.63
N PRO A 44 0.09 -6.68 6.44
CA PRO A 44 1.45 -6.62 5.94
C PRO A 44 1.85 -7.93 5.24
N VAL A 45 2.67 -7.81 4.19
CA VAL A 45 3.50 -8.93 3.72
C VAL A 45 4.68 -9.07 4.69
N THR A 46 4.83 -10.23 5.30
CA THR A 46 5.84 -10.48 6.35
C THR A 46 6.95 -11.43 5.93
N ASP A 47 6.67 -12.32 4.96
CA ASP A 47 7.67 -13.20 4.37
C ASP A 47 8.44 -12.45 3.28
N VAL A 48 9.68 -12.10 3.58
CA VAL A 48 10.59 -11.38 2.67
C VAL A 48 11.05 -12.23 1.48
N THR A 49 10.74 -13.53 1.46
CA THR A 49 11.04 -14.43 0.34
C THR A 49 9.84 -14.63 -0.59
N SER A 50 8.66 -14.15 -0.22
CA SER A 50 7.46 -14.22 -1.04
C SER A 50 7.56 -13.28 -2.25
N THR A 51 7.03 -13.72 -3.39
CA THR A 51 6.86 -12.86 -4.58
C THR A 51 5.93 -11.69 -4.32
N ASP A 52 5.03 -11.79 -3.32
CA ASP A 52 4.15 -10.69 -2.90
C ASP A 52 4.94 -9.48 -2.40
N LEU A 53 6.22 -9.62 -2.01
CA LEU A 53 7.05 -8.47 -1.64
C LEU A 53 7.26 -7.49 -2.81
N THR A 54 7.11 -7.95 -4.05
CA THR A 54 7.33 -7.16 -5.27
C THR A 54 6.27 -6.06 -5.44
N CYS A 55 4.99 -6.43 -5.40
CA CYS A 55 3.86 -5.52 -5.65
C CYS A 55 2.63 -5.81 -4.77
N ASN A 56 2.81 -6.49 -3.63
CA ASN A 56 1.76 -6.99 -2.74
C ASN A 56 0.92 -8.14 -3.35
N VAL A 57 0.03 -8.72 -2.55
CA VAL A 57 -0.86 -9.82 -2.93
C VAL A 57 -1.72 -9.41 -4.13
N ASN A 58 -1.80 -10.29 -5.15
CA ASN A 58 -2.44 -10.05 -6.45
C ASN A 58 -1.81 -8.93 -7.30
N GLY A 59 -0.68 -8.35 -6.86
CA GLY A 59 -0.01 -7.25 -7.55
C GLY A 59 0.88 -7.66 -8.72
N LEU A 60 1.05 -8.96 -8.98
CA LEU A 60 1.90 -9.48 -10.07
C LEU A 60 1.27 -9.35 -11.47
N SER A 61 0.09 -8.75 -11.59
CA SER A 61 -0.54 -8.44 -12.87
C SER A 61 -1.08 -7.01 -12.87
N GLY A 62 -0.74 -6.25 -13.91
CA GLY A 62 -1.29 -4.91 -14.15
C GLY A 62 -2.45 -4.89 -15.15
N ALA A 63 -2.96 -6.05 -15.58
CA ALA A 63 -3.89 -6.14 -16.72
C ALA A 63 -5.22 -5.39 -16.50
N ASN A 64 -5.62 -5.17 -15.25
CA ASN A 64 -6.87 -4.48 -14.88
C ASN A 64 -6.63 -3.04 -14.40
N VAL A 65 -5.44 -2.50 -14.63
CA VAL A 65 -5.03 -1.17 -14.15
C VAL A 65 -4.51 -0.35 -15.32
N GLU A 66 -5.01 0.89 -15.44
CA GLU A 66 -4.55 1.82 -16.46
C GLU A 66 -3.11 2.28 -16.19
N THR A 67 -2.43 2.78 -17.23
CA THR A 67 -1.07 3.33 -17.11
C THR A 67 -1.14 4.86 -17.10
N LEU A 68 -0.64 5.48 -16.03
CA LEU A 68 -0.51 6.93 -15.93
C LEU A 68 0.73 7.42 -16.69
N SER A 69 0.57 8.49 -17.48
CA SER A 69 1.67 9.10 -18.24
C SER A 69 2.21 10.31 -17.49
N ILE A 70 3.42 10.18 -16.91
CA ILE A 70 4.05 11.22 -16.09
C ILE A 70 5.29 11.78 -16.81
N PRO A 71 5.40 13.09 -17.02
CA PRO A 71 6.61 13.69 -17.57
C PRO A 71 7.83 13.47 -16.66
N ALA A 72 9.00 13.24 -17.27
CA ALA A 72 10.24 13.12 -16.51
C ALA A 72 10.56 14.42 -15.75
N GLY A 73 10.94 14.29 -14.48
CA GLY A 73 11.22 15.42 -13.59
C GLY A 73 10.00 15.95 -12.84
N THR A 74 8.79 15.44 -13.09
CA THR A 74 7.63 15.75 -12.26
C THR A 74 7.76 15.10 -10.88
N ASN A 75 7.36 15.85 -9.84
CA ASN A 75 7.21 15.29 -8.50
C ASN A 75 5.96 14.43 -8.43
N ILE A 76 6.14 13.17 -8.06
CA ILE A 76 5.04 12.24 -7.78
C ILE A 76 4.81 12.23 -6.28
N THR A 77 3.56 12.41 -5.86
CA THR A 77 3.17 12.19 -4.46
C THR A 77 2.35 10.92 -4.35
N PHE A 78 2.55 10.26 -3.23
CA PHE A 78 2.12 8.93 -2.94
C PHE A 78 1.36 9.06 -1.61
N GLU A 79 0.03 8.82 -1.60
CA GLU A 79 -0.84 9.04 -0.43
C GLU A 79 -1.42 7.74 0.18
N TRP A 80 -1.13 7.54 1.47
CA TRP A 80 -1.32 6.31 2.23
C TRP A 80 -2.44 6.54 3.24
N HIS A 81 -3.27 5.53 3.50
CA HIS A 81 -4.33 5.60 4.51
C HIS A 81 -4.47 4.29 5.27
N GLN A 82 -4.95 4.38 6.51
CA GLN A 82 -5.20 3.22 7.37
C GLN A 82 -6.46 2.44 6.94
N HIS A 83 -7.46 3.15 6.40
CA HIS A 83 -8.74 2.63 5.94
C HIS A 83 -9.00 3.04 4.49
N ASP A 84 -9.99 2.46 3.83
CA ASP A 84 -10.25 2.60 2.40
C ASP A 84 -10.86 3.97 2.01
N GLN A 85 -10.47 5.08 2.66
CA GLN A 85 -10.89 6.44 2.33
C GLN A 85 -10.09 7.49 3.12
N ARG A 86 -10.06 8.72 2.60
CA ARG A 86 -9.61 9.92 3.32
C ARG A 86 -10.55 10.23 4.49
N THR A 87 -10.21 9.76 5.69
CA THR A 87 -10.97 9.98 6.92
C THR A 87 -10.47 11.19 7.72
N GLY A 88 -9.33 11.79 7.35
CA GLY A 88 -8.65 12.81 8.14
C GLY A 88 -7.91 12.24 9.36
N GLU A 89 -7.86 10.91 9.48
CA GLU A 89 -7.06 10.19 10.46
C GLU A 89 -5.59 10.12 10.00
N ASP A 90 -4.72 9.71 10.92
CA ASP A 90 -3.34 9.42 10.56
C ASP A 90 -3.29 8.29 9.52
N ALA A 91 -2.41 8.44 8.51
CA ALA A 91 -2.19 7.42 7.48
C ALA A 91 -1.79 6.06 8.06
N ILE A 92 -1.12 6.07 9.21
CA ILE A 92 -0.64 4.92 9.95
C ILE A 92 -0.51 5.30 11.43
N SER A 93 -0.79 4.37 12.35
CA SER A 93 -0.57 4.61 13.78
C SER A 93 0.88 5.02 14.10
N GLY A 94 1.06 6.01 14.98
CA GLY A 94 2.38 6.51 15.38
C GLY A 94 3.31 5.50 16.06
N GLY A 95 2.83 4.29 16.37
CA GLY A 95 3.66 3.17 16.83
C GLY A 95 4.51 2.51 15.73
N HIS A 96 4.18 2.73 14.45
CA HIS A 96 4.82 2.05 13.31
C HIS A 96 5.94 2.89 12.72
N LYS A 97 7.05 2.95 13.46
CA LYS A 97 8.24 3.68 13.04
C LYS A 97 9.12 2.78 12.17
N GLY A 98 9.36 3.22 10.95
CA GLY A 98 10.20 2.51 9.99
C GLY A 98 10.56 3.38 8.80
N PRO A 99 11.42 2.89 7.90
CA PRO A 99 11.72 3.60 6.67
C PRO A 99 10.53 3.56 5.69
N VAL A 100 10.43 4.60 4.86
CA VAL A 100 9.64 4.59 3.63
C VAL A 100 10.62 4.49 2.47
N GLN A 101 10.40 3.52 1.58
CA GLN A 101 11.27 3.26 0.44
C GLN A 101 10.43 3.24 -0.84
N VAL A 102 10.97 3.82 -1.90
CA VAL A 102 10.34 3.88 -3.21
C VAL A 102 11.32 3.37 -4.24
N TYR A 103 10.84 2.49 -5.13
CA TYR A 103 11.62 1.87 -6.18
C TYR A 103 10.96 2.12 -7.53
N VAL A 104 11.77 2.19 -8.58
CA VAL A 104 11.28 2.27 -9.97
C VAL A 104 11.97 1.17 -10.75
N ALA A 105 11.18 0.39 -11.48
CA ALA A 105 11.65 -0.68 -12.35
C ALA A 105 11.18 -0.41 -13.78
N LYS A 106 12.09 -0.57 -14.74
CA LYS A 106 11.73 -0.41 -16.15
C LYS A 106 11.00 -1.67 -16.63
N ALA A 107 9.72 -1.54 -16.97
CA ALA A 107 8.98 -2.62 -17.61
C ALA A 107 9.66 -3.02 -18.95
N PRO A 108 9.86 -4.32 -19.23
CA PRO A 108 10.44 -4.79 -20.49
C PRO A 108 9.59 -4.41 -21.71
N SER A 109 8.28 -4.32 -21.54
CA SER A 109 7.31 -3.91 -22.56
C SER A 109 6.36 -2.84 -22.00
N THR A 110 5.21 -3.24 -21.45
CA THR A 110 4.20 -2.35 -20.88
C THR A 110 4.04 -2.58 -19.38
N ALA A 111 3.63 -1.54 -18.64
CA ALA A 111 3.33 -1.69 -17.22
C ALA A 111 2.19 -2.71 -16.97
N ALA A 112 1.19 -2.79 -17.87
CA ALA A 112 0.07 -3.73 -17.74
C ALA A 112 0.49 -5.20 -17.75
N SER A 113 1.56 -5.54 -18.49
CA SER A 113 2.05 -6.93 -18.64
C SER A 113 3.24 -7.27 -17.74
N PHE A 114 3.75 -6.31 -16.97
CA PHE A 114 4.95 -6.49 -16.15
C PHE A 114 4.59 -6.87 -14.72
N ASP A 115 5.15 -7.96 -14.22
CA ASP A 115 4.93 -8.47 -12.86
C ASP A 115 5.91 -7.89 -11.82
N GLY A 116 6.84 -7.03 -12.24
CA GLY A 116 7.84 -6.40 -11.37
C GLY A 116 9.09 -7.25 -11.15
N GLN A 117 9.20 -8.43 -11.77
CA GLN A 117 10.31 -9.37 -11.56
C GLN A 117 11.36 -9.32 -12.68
N GLY A 118 12.53 -9.92 -12.41
CA GLY A 118 13.61 -10.08 -13.39
C GLY A 118 14.73 -9.06 -13.23
N THR A 119 15.50 -8.83 -14.30
CA THR A 119 16.59 -7.84 -14.29
C THR A 119 15.99 -6.45 -14.43
N VAL A 120 15.84 -5.77 -13.30
CA VAL A 120 15.33 -4.41 -13.15
C VAL A 120 16.43 -3.41 -12.89
#